data_AF-F3GBF0-F1
#
_entry.id   AF-F3GBF0-F1
#
_cell.length_a   1.000
_cell.length_b   1.000
_cell.length_c   1.000
_cell.angle_alpha   90.00
_cell.angle_beta   90.00
_cell.angle_gamma   90.00
#
_symmetry.space_group_name_H-M   'P 1'
#
loop_
_entity.id
_entity.type
_entity.pdbx_description
1 polymer ?
#
loop_
_entity_poly.entity_id
_entity_poly.type
_entity_poly.pdbx_seq_one_letter_code
_entity_poly.pdbx_strand_id
1 'polypeptide(L)' 'MYLGDNKFVHAPRRGKAVTVDTLNKPYWTSHYKIAKRVLPKQTGQMRVVQR' A
#
# COMPACT_ATOMS: atom_id res chain seq x y z
N MET A 1 -2.50 2.48 -0.22
CA MET A 1 -2.46 1.15 -0.86
C MET A 1 -3.02 1.26 -2.26
N TYR A 2 -2.28 0.84 -3.29
CA TYR A 2 -2.74 0.91 -4.68
C TYR A 2 -3.85 -0.11 -4.94
N LEU A 3 -4.88 0.29 -5.69
CA LEU A 3 -6.04 -0.54 -6.01
C LEU A 3 -6.13 -0.91 -7.51
N GLY A 4 -5.42 -0.20 -8.39
CA GLY A 4 -5.62 -0.27 -9.83
C GLY A 4 -6.23 1.01 -10.38
N ASP A 5 -6.21 1.19 -11.71
CA ASP A 5 -6.84 2.33 -12.40
C ASP A 5 -6.46 3.71 -11.84
N ASN A 6 -5.19 3.89 -11.47
CA ASN A 6 -4.68 5.09 -10.80
C ASN A 6 -5.34 5.40 -9.45
N LYS A 7 -6.08 4.45 -8.85
CA LYS A 7 -6.74 4.59 -7.55
C LYS A 7 -5.92 3.98 -6.42
N PHE A 8 -6.05 4.58 -5.23
CA PHE A 8 -5.42 4.07 -4.02
C PHE A 8 -6.22 4.44 -2.77
N VAL A 9 -6.16 3.59 -1.75
CA VAL A 9 -6.64 3.89 -0.40
C VAL A 9 -5.58 4.66 0.38
N HIS A 10 -5.98 5.69 1.11
CA HIS A 10 -5.14 6.37 2.09
C HIS A 10 -5.92 6.82 3.32
N ALA A 11 -5.20 7.00 4.43
CA ALA A 11 -5.70 7.67 5.62
C ALA A 11 -5.30 9.15 5.54
N PRO A 12 -6.22 10.09 5.27
CA PRO A 12 -5.92 11.52 5.31
C PRO A 12 -5.60 12.01 6.73
N ARG A 13 -5.45 13.34 6.89
CA ARG A 13 -5.18 13.98 8.20
C ARG A 13 -6.21 13.56 9.27
N ARG A 14 -5.79 13.64 10.54
CA ARG A 14 -6.62 13.33 11.71
C ARG A 14 -8.02 13.94 11.61
N GLY A 15 -9.03 13.16 12.00
CA GLY A 15 -10.44 13.55 11.99
C GLY A 15 -11.17 13.33 10.67
N LYS A 16 -10.48 12.86 9.62
CA LYS A 16 -11.10 12.44 8.37
C LYS A 16 -11.16 10.92 8.26
N ALA A 17 -12.20 10.41 7.59
CA ALA A 17 -12.35 9.00 7.29
C ALA A 17 -11.29 8.51 6.28
N VAL A 18 -11.03 7.21 6.26
CA VAL A 18 -10.23 6.54 5.23
C VAL A 18 -10.93 6.68 3.88
N THR A 19 -10.20 7.07 2.83
CA THR A 19 -10.77 7.39 1.52
C THR A 19 -10.00 6.72 0.39
N VAL A 20 -10.68 6.55 -0.75
CA VAL A 20 -10.08 6.20 -2.03
C VAL A 20 -9.85 7.49 -2.82
N ASP A 21 -8.63 7.67 -3.31
CA ASP A 21 -8.27 8.82 -4.15
C ASP A 21 -7.59 8.37 -5.45
N THR A 22 -7.36 9.30 -6.38
CA THR A 22 -6.72 9.05 -7.68
C THR A 22 -5.39 9.81 -7.82
N LEU A 23 -4.41 9.17 -8.45
CA LEU A 23 -3.08 9.76 -8.69
C LEU A 23 -3.10 10.93 -9.68
N ASN A 24 -4.17 11.04 -10.48
CA ASN A 24 -4.33 12.08 -11.50
C ASN A 24 -4.75 13.43 -10.91
N LYS A 25 -5.03 13.54 -9.60
CA LYS A 25 -5.31 14.84 -8.98
C LYS A 25 -4.03 15.66 -8.84
N PRO A 26 -4.07 17.00 -9.06
CA PRO A 26 -2.87 17.85 -9.01
C PRO A 26 -2.03 17.72 -7.73
N TYR A 27 -2.69 17.57 -6.58
CA TYR A 27 -2.00 17.32 -5.31
C TYR A 27 -1.17 16.02 -5.37
N TRP A 28 -1.76 14.91 -5.83
CA TRP A 28 -1.06 13.63 -5.89
C TRP A 28 -0.05 13.55 -7.03
N THR A 29 -0.28 14.26 -8.14
CA THR A 29 0.69 14.40 -9.22
C THR A 29 1.98 15.09 -8.76
N SER A 30 1.88 16.10 -7.89
CA SER A 30 3.04 16.82 -7.33
C SER A 30 3.66 16.16 -6.09
N HIS A 31 2.89 15.38 -5.33
CA HIS A 31 3.32 14.79 -4.05
C HIS A 31 3.64 13.30 -4.13
N TYR A 32 3.57 12.69 -5.33
CA TYR A 32 4.02 11.32 -5.53
C TYR A 32 5.53 11.21 -5.29
N LYS A 33 5.94 10.17 -4.55
CA LYS A 33 7.36 9.93 -4.22
C LYS A 33 7.85 8.61 -4.78
N ILE A 34 7.31 7.52 -4.25
CA ILE A 34 7.69 6.16 -4.61
C ILE A 34 6.49 5.22 -4.47
N ALA A 35 6.55 4.07 -5.14
CA ALA A 35 5.68 2.93 -4.88
C ALA A 35 6.55 1.70 -4.60
N LYS A 36 6.16 0.90 -3.59
CA LYS A 36 6.86 -0.33 -3.23
C LYS A 36 5.88 -1.50 -3.21
N ARG A 37 6.34 -2.64 -3.70
CA ARG A 37 5.63 -3.93 -3.58
C ARG A 37 6.16 -4.68 -2.36
N VAL A 38 5.26 -5.05 -1.47
CA VAL A 38 5.58 -5.97 -0.37
C VAL A 38 5.42 -7.38 -0.91
N LEU A 39 6.51 -8.14 -0.97
CA LEU A 39 6.43 -9.56 -1.32
C LEU A 39 5.80 -10.33 -0.17
N PRO A 40 5.05 -11.41 -0.44
CA PRO A 40 4.62 -12.33 0.59
C PRO A 40 5.82 -12.74 1.43
N LYS A 41 5.66 -12.80 2.76
CA LYS A 41 6.66 -13.46 3.60
C LYS A 41 6.79 -14.87 3.06
N GLN A 42 7.98 -15.27 2.62
CA GLN A 42 8.26 -16.68 2.40
C GLN A 42 7.96 -17.36 3.72
N THR A 43 6.89 -18.17 3.75
CA THR A 43 6.66 -19.10 4.85
C THR A 43 7.89 -19.98 4.87
N GLY A 44 8.85 -19.64 5.74
CA GLY A 44 10.02 -20.47 5.96
C GLY A 44 9.50 -21.87 6.24
N GLN A 45 9.97 -22.85 5.48
CA GLN A 45 9.76 -24.25 5.79
C GLN A 45 10.07 -24.37 7.28
N MET A 46 9.03 -24.61 8.10
CA MET A 46 9.23 -24.98 9.48
C MET A 46 10.04 -26.27 9.41
N ARG A 47 11.36 -26.16 9.62
CA ARG A 47 12.21 -27.33 9.84
C ARG A 47 11.72 -27.90 11.16
N VAL A 48 10.74 -28.79 11.07
CA VAL A 48 10.40 -29.70 12.17
C VAL A 48 11.66 -30.51 12.39
N VAL A 49 12.46 -30.10 13.36
CA VAL A 49 13.58 -30.89 13.83
C VAL A 49 12.94 -32.08 14.54
N GLN A 50 12.83 -33.21 13.85
CA GLN A 50 12.53 -34.48 14.50
C GLN A 50 13.65 -34.76 15.49
N ARG A 51 13.28 -34.91 16.76
CA ARG A 51 14.13 -35.44 17.82
C ARG A 51 14.06 -36.96 17.78
#